data_AF-A0A4R3UIA3-F1
#
_entry.id   AF-A0A4R3UIA3-F1
#
_cell.length_a   1.000
_cell.length_b   1.000
_cell.length_c   1.000
_cell.angle_alpha   90.00
_cell.angle_beta   90.00
_cell.angle_gamma   90.00
#
_symmetry.space_group_name_H-M   'P 1'
#
loop_
_entity.id
_entity.type
_entity.pdbx_description
1 polymer ?
#
loop_
_entity_poly.entity_id
_entity_poly.type
_entity_poly.pdbx_seq_one_letter_code
_entity_poly.pdbx_strand_id
1 'polypeptide(L)' 'MTAFAVSEMATALVIEKRHCPQDGPRTSHVMLFENAAVFDRWCDIEPSRFEDPLLCDQLRRKGHEFFAAHG' A
#
# COMPACT_ATOMS: atom_id res chain seq x y z
N MET A 1 2.53 -4.37 -14.74
CA MET A 1 2.93 -3.09 -14.12
C MET A 1 2.01 -2.79 -12.96
N THR A 2 2.59 -2.73 -11.77
CA THR A 2 1.89 -2.38 -10.53
C THR A 2 2.21 -0.95 -10.12
N ALA A 3 1.19 -0.20 -9.71
CA ALA A 3 1.32 1.15 -9.19
C ALA A 3 0.51 1.29 -7.89
N PHE A 4 0.99 2.14 -6.98
CA PHE A 4 0.30 2.45 -5.73
C PHE A 4 0.03 3.94 -5.63
N ALA A 5 -1.15 4.28 -5.12
CA ALA A 5 -1.46 5.61 -4.61
C ALA A 5 -1.73 5.51 -3.12
N VAL A 6 -1.19 6.46 -2.36
CA VAL A 6 -1.35 6.55 -0.91
C VAL A 6 -2.11 7.83 -0.62
N SER A 7 -3.18 7.71 0.16
CA SER A 7 -4.00 8.82 0.63
C SER A 7 -4.23 8.67 2.12
N GLU A 8 -4.38 9.79 2.81
CA GLU A 8 -4.62 9.84 4.25
C GLU A 8 -6.07 10.21 4.51
N MET A 9 -6.70 9.51 5.45
CA MET A 9 -7.98 9.87 6.05
C MET A 9 -7.76 10.13 7.54
N ALA A 10 -8.69 10.85 8.18
CA ALA A 10 -8.54 11.33 9.55
C ALA A 10 -8.06 10.29 10.57
N THR A 11 -8.40 9.01 10.38
CA THR A 11 -8.00 7.91 11.27
C THR A 11 -7.46 6.69 10.53
N ALA A 12 -7.18 6.79 9.23
CA ALA A 12 -6.81 5.62 8.44
C ALA A 12 -5.89 5.95 7.27
N LEU A 13 -4.97 5.03 6.97
CA LEU A 13 -4.17 5.05 5.76
C LEU A 13 -4.93 4.32 4.64
N VAL A 14 -5.06 4.96 3.49
CA VAL A 14 -5.71 4.38 2.31
C VAL A 14 -4.68 4.12 1.23
N ILE A 15 -4.64 2.89 0.73
CA ILE A 15 -3.77 2.48 -0.36
C ILE A 15 -4.62 1.95 -1.50
N GLU A 16 -4.49 2.59 -2.66
CA GLU A 16 -4.99 2.07 -3.91
C GLU A 16 -3.85 1.34 -4.63
N LYS A 17 -4.03 0.03 -4.86
CA LYS A 17 -3.16 -0.80 -5.69
C LYS A 17 -3.77 -0.94 -7.07
N ARG A 18 -3.10 -0.42 -8.09
CA ARG A 18 -3.47 -0.58 -9.50
C ARG A 18 -2.55 -1.59 -10.15
N HIS A 19 -3.11 -2.59 -10.80
CA HIS A 19 -2.39 -3.57 -11.58
C HIS A 19 -2.84 -3.51 -13.05
N CYS A 20 -1.91 -3.12 -13.91
CA CYS A 20 -2.07 -2.99 -15.35
C CYS A 20 -1.07 -3.95 -16.02
N PRO A 21 -1.44 -5.21 -16.26
CA PRO A 21 -0.64 -6.13 -17.07
C PRO A 21 -0.66 -5.68 -18.55
N GLN A 22 0.34 -6.11 -19.33
CA GLN A 22 0.38 -5.84 -20.78
C GLN A 22 -0.76 -6.55 -21.50
N ASP A 23 -0.99 -7.82 -21.15
CA ASP A 23 -2.10 -8.62 -21.63
C ASP A 23 -3.03 -8.96 -20.46
N GLY A 24 -4.25 -8.43 -20.49
CA GLY A 24 -5.28 -8.75 -19.52
C GLY A 24 -6.00 -7.54 -18.91
N PRO A 25 -6.95 -7.80 -17.99
CA PRO A 25 -7.76 -6.76 -17.40
C PRO A 25 -6.93 -5.89 -16.43
N ARG A 26 -7.21 -4.58 -16.45
CA ARG A 26 -6.72 -3.66 -15.44
C ARG A 26 -7.55 -3.83 -14.18
N THR A 27 -6.89 -3.93 -13.03
CA THR A 27 -7.54 -4.10 -11.73
C THR A 27 -7.08 -3.00 -10.78
N SER A 28 -8.00 -2.53 -9.93
CA SER A 28 -7.69 -1.62 -8.84
C SER A 28 -8.30 -2.17 -7.55
N HIS A 29 -7.50 -2.22 -6.49
CA HIS A 29 -7.95 -2.61 -5.16
C HIS A 29 -7.65 -1.48 -4.18
N VAL A 30 -8.65 -1.09 -3.40
CA VAL A 30 -8.50 -0.10 -2.33
C VAL A 30 -8.44 -0.85 -1.01
N MET A 31 -7.43 -0.54 -0.21
CA MET A 31 -7.21 -1.12 1.12
C MET A 31 -7.15 0.02 2.12
N LEU A 32 -7.75 -0.21 3.28
CA LEU A 32 -7.80 0.74 4.38
C LEU A 32 -7.13 0.12 5.60
N PHE A 33 -6.26 0.88 6.25
CA PHE A 33 -5.49 0.45 7.39
C PHE A 33 -5.74 1.39 8.57
N GLU A 34 -6.29 0.84 9.65
CA GLU A 34 -6.66 1.58 10.86
C GLU A 34 -5.50 1.72 11.85
N ASN A 35 -4.45 0.91 11.70
CA ASN A 35 -3.26 0.96 12.55
C ASN A 35 -2.03 0.38 11.84
N ALA A 36 -0.86 0.74 12.35
CA ALA A 36 0.44 0.30 11.84
C ALA A 36 0.59 -1.23 11.82
N ALA A 37 0.08 -1.94 12.83
CA ALA A 37 0.26 -3.39 12.92
C ALA A 37 -0.46 -4.16 11.80
N VAL A 38 -1.67 -3.71 11.41
CA VAL A 38 -2.41 -4.30 10.29
C VAL A 38 -1.73 -3.96 8.96
N PHE A 39 -1.22 -2.74 8.83
CA PHE A 39 -0.46 -2.29 7.67
C PHE A 39 0.84 -3.07 7.46
N ASP A 40 1.63 -3.26 8.52
CA ASP A 40 2.89 -3.99 8.50
C ASP A 40 2.67 -5.45 8.12
N ARG A 41 1.69 -6.10 8.75
CA ARG A 41 1.30 -7.47 8.41
C ARG A 41 0.92 -7.59 6.93
N TRP A 42 0.20 -6.63 6.38
CA TRP A 42 -0.13 -6.64 4.96
C TRP A 42 1.12 -6.49 4.09
N CYS A 43 2.05 -5.60 4.43
CA CYS A 43 3.32 -5.47 3.71
C CYS A 43 4.16 -6.75 3.74
N ASP A 44 4.12 -7.50 4.86
CA ASP A 44 4.87 -8.76 5.05
C ASP A 44 4.25 -9.95 4.32
N ILE A 45 2.93 -9.95 4.09
CA ILE A 45 2.20 -11.02 3.39
C ILE A 45 2.12 -10.75 1.88
N GLU A 46 2.16 -9.50 1.45
CA GLU A 46 2.09 -9.09 0.04
C GLU A 46 3.46 -8.83 -0.66
N PRO A 47 4.65 -9.30 -0.19
CA PRO A 47 5.91 -8.96 -0.86
C PRO A 47 6.02 -9.62 -2.24
N SER A 48 5.27 -10.69 -2.51
CA SER A 48 5.27 -11.38 -3.81
C SER A 48 4.52 -10.65 -4.93
N ARG A 49 3.97 -9.44 -4.69
CA ARG A 49 3.22 -8.67 -5.70
C ARG A 49 3.69 -7.22 -5.91
N PHE A 50 4.68 -6.76 -5.15
CA PHE A 50 5.44 -5.58 -5.55
C PHE A 50 6.46 -6.08 -6.57
N GLU A 51 6.15 -5.95 -7.86
CA GLU A 51 7.11 -6.23 -8.94
C GLU A 51 8.43 -5.44 -8.74
N ASP A 52 8.40 -4.39 -7.90
CA ASP A 52 9.51 -3.50 -7.57
C ASP A 52 9.72 -3.40 -6.04
N PRO A 53 10.86 -3.87 -5.49
CA PRO A 53 11.20 -3.73 -4.07
C PRO A 53 11.26 -2.28 -3.57
N LEU A 54 11.68 -1.33 -4.41
CA LEU A 54 11.78 0.09 -4.05
C LEU A 54 10.39 0.69 -3.79
N LEU A 55 9.39 0.25 -4.55
CA LEU A 55 7.99 0.64 -4.37
C LEU A 55 7.44 0.16 -3.03
N CYS A 56 7.84 -1.04 -2.59
CA CYS A 56 7.47 -1.59 -1.29
C CYS A 56 8.08 -0.76 -0.14
N ASP A 57 9.38 -0.45 -0.21
CA ASP A 57 10.07 0.35 0.81
C ASP A 57 9.52 1.78 0.91
N GLN A 58 9.22 2.42 -0.22
CA GLN A 58 8.59 3.75 -0.23
C GLN A 58 7.22 3.74 0.42
N LEU A 59 6.43 2.69 0.15
CA LEU A 59 5.09 2.56 0.69
C LEU A 59 5.11 2.27 2.19
N ARG A 60 6.02 1.39 2.65
CA ARG A 60 6.28 1.17 4.08
C ARG A 60 6.65 2.45 4.81
N ARG A 61 7.62 3.20 4.27
CA ARG A 61 8.04 4.48 4.86
C ARG A 61 6.86 5.45 5.02
N LYS A 62 6.06 5.64 3.95
CA LYS A 62 4.89 6.53 4.01
C LYS A 62 3.85 6.07 5.04
N GLY A 63 3.60 4.77 5.12
CA GLY A 63 2.66 4.23 6.11
C GLY A 63 3.15 4.44 7.53
N HIS A 64 4.44 4.22 7.81
CA HIS A 64 5.04 4.49 9.11
C HIS A 64 5.03 5.98 9.47
N GLU A 65 5.32 6.87 8.52
CA GLU A 65 5.20 8.32 8.71
C GLU A 65 3.78 8.71 9.11
N PHE A 66 2.76 8.18 8.42
CA PHE A 66 1.36 8.44 8.75
C PHE A 66 1.00 7.97 10.16
N PHE A 67 1.30 6.71 10.51
CA PHE A 67 0.92 6.16 11.81
C PHE A 67 1.74 6.73 12.96
N ALA A 68 2.95 7.24 12.73
CA ALA A 68 3.71 7.98 13.73
C ALA A 68 3.10 9.37 14.00
N ALA A 69 2.43 9.98 13.02
CA ALA A 69 1.80 11.30 13.17
C ALA A 69 0.37 11.23 13.74
N HIS A 70 -0.31 10.09 13.64
CA HIS A 70 -1.73 9.92 13.99
C HIS A 70 -1.97 8.83 15.06
N GLY A 71 -0.90 8.28 15.66
CA GLY A 71 -0.92 7.23 16.67
C GLY A 71 -0.50 7.69 18.05
#